data_AF-A0A5B8STD4-F1
#
_entry.id   AF-A0A5B8STD4-F1
#
_cell.length_a   1.000
_cell.length_b   1.000
_cell.length_c   1.000
_cell.angle_alpha   90.00
_cell.angle_beta   90.00
_cell.angle_gamma   90.00
#
_symmetry.space_group_name_H-M   'P 1'
#
loop_
_entity.id
_entity.type
_entity.pdbx_description
1 polymer ?
#
loop_
_entity_poly.entity_id
_entity_poly.type
_entity_poly.pdbx_seq_one_letter_code
_entity_poly.pdbx_strand_id
1 'polypeptide(L)'
;MSHPQRCEPIIRHVKISFQDTGDHDTMTDPLADRAAAIHEALRHMENHADEDQLFALGYLIPQVPLVMEMAEYEPENVEPEDFDALFAEWLEGTFAEDAMSPQDRGQILMLWLEACQLADAA
;
A
#
# COMPACT_ATOMS: atom_id res chain seq x y z
N MET A 1 -11.30 -50.94 29.34
CA MET A 1 -10.64 -49.66 29.70
C MET A 1 -10.85 -48.69 28.54
N SER A 2 -11.17 -47.45 28.90
CA SER A 2 -11.26 -46.22 28.08
C SER A 2 -12.38 -46.11 27.04
N HIS A 3 -13.41 -45.36 27.46
CA HIS A 3 -14.44 -44.75 26.61
C HIS A 3 -13.85 -43.63 25.76
N PRO A 4 -14.27 -43.42 24.50
CA PRO A 4 -13.96 -42.20 23.77
C PRO A 4 -14.85 -41.06 24.28
N GLN A 5 -14.24 -40.00 24.80
CA GLN A 5 -14.96 -38.75 25.10
C GLN A 5 -15.44 -38.14 23.78
N ARG A 6 -16.77 -38.07 23.62
CA ARG A 6 -17.41 -37.19 22.64
C ARG A 6 -17.19 -35.75 23.10
N CYS A 7 -16.48 -34.97 22.30
CA CYS A 7 -16.57 -33.51 22.38
C CYS A 7 -17.81 -33.08 21.59
N GLU A 8 -18.84 -32.63 22.29
CA GLU A 8 -20.02 -32.01 21.69
C GLU A 8 -19.64 -30.62 21.13
N PRO A 9 -20.25 -30.17 20.01
CA PRO A 9 -20.09 -28.80 19.56
C PRO A 9 -20.87 -27.87 20.50
N ILE A 10 -20.16 -27.04 21.26
CA ILE A 10 -20.75 -25.92 22.00
C ILE A 10 -21.17 -24.86 20.97
N ILE A 11 -22.37 -25.00 20.41
CA ILE A 11 -23.02 -23.90 19.68
C ILE A 11 -23.41 -22.86 20.73
N ARG A 12 -22.50 -21.91 20.98
CA ARG A 12 -22.85 -20.69 21.70
C ARG A 12 -23.79 -19.90 20.80
N HIS A 13 -25.03 -19.73 21.28
CA HIS A 13 -25.99 -18.79 20.74
C HIS A 13 -25.34 -17.41 20.65
N VAL A 14 -24.97 -16.99 19.44
CA VAL A 14 -24.68 -15.59 19.17
C VAL A 14 -26.04 -14.87 19.22
N LYS A 15 -26.32 -14.23 20.35
CA LYS A 15 -27.33 -13.16 20.38
C LYS A 15 -26.74 -12.01 19.58
N ILE A 16 -27.09 -11.95 18.30
CA ILE A 16 -26.85 -10.74 17.50
C ILE A 16 -27.77 -9.67 18.09
N SER A 17 -27.19 -8.84 18.98
CA SER A 17 -27.80 -7.60 19.40
C SER A 17 -27.21 -6.54 18.49
N PHE A 18 -27.95 -6.17 17.45
CA PHE A 18 -27.67 -4.95 16.70
C PHE A 18 -28.02 -3.78 17.63
N GLN A 19 -27.02 -3.28 18.34
CA GLN A 19 -27.03 -1.92 18.85
C GLN A 19 -26.28 -1.08 17.81
N ASP A 20 -27.05 -0.64 16.82
CA ASP A 20 -26.74 0.50 15.98
C ASP A 20 -26.85 1.75 16.86
N THR A 21 -25.70 2.23 17.35
CA THR A 21 -25.49 3.59 17.90
C THR A 21 -24.00 3.76 18.13
N GLY A 22 -23.34 4.45 17.22
CA GLY A 22 -21.97 4.92 17.38
C GLY A 22 -21.46 5.37 16.03
N ASP A 23 -21.35 6.68 15.85
CA ASP A 23 -20.79 7.36 14.68
C ASP A 23 -19.66 6.54 14.05
N HIS A 24 -19.88 6.06 12.82
CA HIS A 24 -18.78 5.63 11.96
C HIS A 24 -18.13 6.93 11.50
N ASP A 25 -17.30 7.49 12.39
CA ASP A 25 -16.32 8.50 12.05
C ASP A 25 -15.62 7.95 10.82
N THR A 26 -15.73 8.67 9.70
CA THR A 26 -15.03 8.37 8.46
C THR A 26 -13.54 8.55 8.75
N MET A 27 -12.94 7.56 9.42
CA MET A 27 -11.49 7.56 9.60
C MET A 27 -10.89 7.38 8.22
N THR A 28 -10.43 8.50 7.68
CA THR A 28 -9.53 8.55 6.54
C THR A 28 -8.38 7.57 6.78
N ASP A 29 -8.10 6.69 5.82
CA ASP A 29 -6.97 5.77 5.88
C ASP A 29 -5.72 6.53 5.38
N PRO A 30 -4.77 6.90 6.26
CA PRO A 30 -3.67 7.78 5.89
C PRO A 30 -2.75 7.19 4.82
N LEU A 31 -2.53 5.87 4.87
CA LEU A 31 -1.71 5.15 3.90
C LEU A 31 -2.40 5.06 2.55
N ALA A 32 -3.69 4.69 2.54
CA ALA A 32 -4.45 4.58 1.30
C ALA A 32 -4.57 5.93 0.58
N ASP A 33 -4.80 7.01 1.33
CA ASP A 33 -4.87 8.37 0.77
C ASP A 33 -3.52 8.80 0.20
N ARG A 34 -2.42 8.53 0.93
CA ARG A 34 -1.07 8.84 0.44
C ARG A 34 -0.74 8.06 -0.83
N ALA A 35 -1.02 6.76 -0.84
CA ALA A 35 -0.78 5.90 -2.00
C ALA A 35 -1.61 6.34 -3.20
N ALA A 36 -2.87 6.71 -3.01
CA ALA A 36 -3.73 7.22 -4.07
C ALA A 36 -3.19 8.54 -4.67
N ALA A 37 -2.74 9.47 -3.82
CA ALA A 37 -2.15 10.74 -4.27
C ALA A 37 -0.89 10.52 -5.09
N ILE A 38 0.03 9.66 -4.63
CA ILE A 38 1.26 9.33 -5.37
C ILE A 38 0.95 8.58 -6.67
N HIS A 39 0.01 7.64 -6.66
CA HIS A 39 -0.38 6.91 -7.85
C HIS A 39 -0.91 7.86 -8.93
N GLU A 40 -1.75 8.83 -8.56
CA GLU A 40 -2.21 9.85 -9.52
C GLU A 40 -1.08 10.76 -9.99
N ALA A 41 -0.16 11.16 -9.12
CA ALA A 41 1.04 11.91 -9.50
C ALA A 41 1.90 11.17 -10.53
N LEU A 42 2.15 9.86 -10.33
CA LEU A 42 2.88 9.02 -11.28
C LEU A 42 2.17 8.92 -12.63
N ARG A 43 0.84 8.76 -12.64
CA ARG A 43 0.06 8.76 -13.90
C ARG A 43 0.10 10.11 -14.59
N HIS A 44 0.06 11.21 -13.85
CA HIS A 44 0.25 12.54 -14.40
C HIS A 44 1.63 12.69 -15.03
N MET A 45 2.69 12.22 -14.36
CA MET A 45 4.05 12.20 -14.89
C MET A 45 4.15 11.36 -16.17
N GLU A 46 3.57 10.15 -16.21
CA GLU A 46 3.57 9.28 -17.40
C GLU A 46 2.96 9.96 -18.63
N ASN A 47 1.86 10.70 -18.46
CA ASN A 47 1.21 11.43 -19.56
C ASN A 47 2.08 12.54 -20.16
N HIS A 48 3.11 13.00 -19.45
CA HIS A 48 4.00 14.10 -19.85
C HIS A 48 5.46 13.67 -19.98
N ALA A 49 5.74 12.38 -19.85
CA ALA A 49 7.09 11.83 -19.79
C ALA A 49 7.77 11.77 -21.15
N ASP A 50 9.09 11.97 -21.13
CA ASP A 50 9.96 11.63 -22.26
C ASP A 50 10.11 10.10 -22.39
N GLU A 51 10.46 9.63 -23.59
CA GLU A 51 10.53 8.18 -23.90
C GLU A 51 11.49 7.42 -22.96
N ASP A 52 12.56 8.08 -22.50
CA ASP A 52 13.54 7.51 -21.59
C ASP A 52 13.03 7.34 -20.15
N GLN A 53 11.93 8.02 -19.77
CA GLN A 53 11.30 7.89 -18.45
C GLN A 53 10.22 6.81 -18.40
N LEU A 54 9.67 6.42 -19.55
CA LEU A 54 8.51 5.52 -19.63
C LEU A 54 8.77 4.15 -19.01
N PHE A 55 10.00 3.63 -19.11
CA PHE A 55 10.35 2.37 -18.44
C PHE A 55 10.21 2.48 -16.92
N ALA A 56 10.79 3.52 -16.33
CA ALA A 56 10.78 3.72 -14.89
C ALA A 56 9.38 4.01 -14.35
N LEU A 57 8.58 4.80 -15.07
CA LEU A 57 7.18 5.06 -14.71
C LEU A 57 6.30 3.82 -14.86
N GLY A 58 6.47 3.08 -15.96
CA GLY A 58 5.80 1.79 -16.15
C GLY A 58 6.20 0.74 -15.12
N TYR A 59 7.38 0.87 -14.51
CA TYR A 59 7.79 0.04 -13.38
C TYR A 59 7.12 0.49 -12.07
N LEU A 60 7.06 1.80 -11.78
CA LEU A 60 6.54 2.34 -10.52
C LEU A 60 5.02 2.24 -10.37
N ILE A 61 4.28 2.67 -11.39
CA ILE A 61 2.80 2.79 -11.35
C ILE A 61 2.12 1.51 -10.82
N PRO A 62 2.41 0.30 -11.34
CA PRO A 62 1.74 -0.91 -10.88
C PRO A 62 2.15 -1.34 -9.46
N GLN A 63 3.26 -0.85 -8.91
CA GLN A 63 3.75 -1.24 -7.58
C GLN A 63 2.95 -0.56 -6.48
N VAL A 64 2.46 0.67 -6.69
CA VAL A 64 1.72 1.43 -5.66
C VAL A 64 0.49 0.66 -5.14
N PRO A 65 -0.44 0.21 -6.01
CA PRO A 65 -1.57 -0.60 -5.55
C PRO A 65 -1.12 -1.97 -5.00
N LEU A 66 -0.05 -2.57 -5.54
CA LEU A 66 0.46 -3.85 -5.05
C LEU A 66 0.98 -3.75 -3.60
N VAL A 67 1.77 -2.73 -3.29
CA VAL A 67 2.28 -2.49 -1.93
C VAL A 67 1.13 -2.26 -0.97
N MET A 68 0.11 -1.48 -1.35
CA MET A 68 -1.08 -1.29 -0.52
C MET A 68 -1.87 -2.59 -0.29
N GLU A 69 -1.99 -3.44 -1.30
CA GLU A 69 -2.65 -4.76 -1.16
C GLU A 69 -1.87 -5.69 -0.22
N MET A 70 -0.56 -5.52 -0.10
CA MET A 70 0.32 -6.34 0.73
C MET A 70 0.63 -5.74 2.10
N ALA A 71 0.29 -4.47 2.32
CA ALA A 71 0.56 -3.77 3.56
C ALA A 71 -0.35 -4.31 4.70
N GLU A 72 0.26 -4.66 5.82
CA GLU A 72 -0.45 -5.02 7.05
C GLU A 72 -0.25 -3.90 8.07
N TYR A 73 -1.31 -3.13 8.38
CA TYR A 73 -1.26 -1.99 9.29
C TYR A 73 -2.62 -1.72 9.96
N GLU A 74 -2.59 -0.92 11.02
CA GLU A 74 -3.78 -0.36 11.68
C GLU A 74 -3.88 1.13 11.32
N PRO A 75 -4.96 1.59 10.65
CA PRO A 75 -5.06 2.97 10.15
C PRO A 75 -4.89 4.06 11.22
N GLU A 76 -5.20 3.76 12.49
CA GLU A 76 -5.03 4.68 13.61
C GLU A 76 -3.58 4.84 14.10
N ASN A 77 -2.67 3.98 13.66
CA ASN A 77 -1.29 3.90 14.16
C ASN A 77 -0.24 4.25 13.09
N VAL A 78 -0.66 4.86 12.00
CA VAL A 78 0.20 5.19 10.85
C VAL A 78 -0.03 6.64 10.42
N GLU A 79 1.03 7.24 9.90
CA GLU A 79 1.02 8.55 9.26
C GLU A 79 1.14 8.37 7.75
N PRO A 80 0.71 9.35 6.92
CA PRO A 80 0.85 9.28 5.47
C PRO A 80 2.26 8.91 5.01
N GLU A 81 3.29 9.51 5.61
CA GLU A 81 4.70 9.30 5.24
C GLU A 81 5.20 7.87 5.51
N ASP A 82 4.49 7.08 6.31
CA ASP A 82 4.83 5.67 6.51
C ASP A 82 4.64 4.85 5.23
N PHE A 83 3.74 5.27 4.33
CA PHE A 83 3.63 4.67 3.00
C PHE A 83 4.90 4.89 2.18
N ASP A 84 5.47 6.10 2.24
CA ASP A 84 6.67 6.45 1.46
C ASP A 84 7.87 5.58 1.90
N ALA A 85 7.99 5.35 3.21
CA ALA A 85 9.01 4.47 3.79
C ALA A 85 8.79 2.99 3.40
N LEU A 86 7.55 2.49 3.53
CA LEU A 86 7.17 1.13 3.14
C LEU A 86 7.48 0.87 1.66
N PHE A 87 7.14 1.82 0.80
CA PHE A 87 7.37 1.71 -0.63
C PHE A 87 8.86 1.74 -0.99
N ALA A 88 9.67 2.55 -0.29
CA ALA A 88 11.12 2.56 -0.48
C ALA A 88 11.76 1.21 -0.12
N GLU A 89 11.37 0.61 1.01
CA GLU A 89 11.83 -0.73 1.40
C GLU A 89 11.41 -1.79 0.37
N TRP A 90 10.17 -1.71 -0.12
CA TRP A 90 9.66 -2.58 -1.18
C TRP A 90 10.54 -2.51 -2.44
N LEU A 91 10.83 -1.30 -2.93
CA LEU A 91 11.67 -1.11 -4.12
C LEU A 91 13.09 -1.69 -3.96
N GLU A 92 13.69 -1.55 -2.78
CA GLU A 92 15.03 -2.13 -2.53
C GLU A 92 15.01 -3.66 -2.70
N GLY A 93 13.95 -4.32 -2.22
CA GLY A 93 13.71 -5.75 -2.41
C GLY A 93 13.52 -6.11 -3.89
N THR A 94 12.58 -5.45 -4.58
CA THR A 94 12.27 -5.77 -5.98
C THR A 94 13.45 -5.52 -6.91
N PHE A 95 14.24 -4.45 -6.67
CA PHE A 95 15.45 -4.19 -7.46
C PHE A 95 16.49 -5.30 -7.36
N ALA A 96 16.61 -5.94 -6.19
CA ALA A 96 17.53 -7.05 -5.99
C ALA A 96 17.05 -8.30 -6.74
N GLU A 97 15.74 -8.59 -6.69
CA GLU A 97 15.12 -9.74 -7.36
C GLU A 97 15.16 -9.62 -8.88
N ASP A 98 14.86 -8.42 -9.41
CA ASP A 98 14.82 -8.15 -10.85
C ASP A 98 16.21 -7.94 -11.48
N ALA A 99 17.28 -7.98 -10.67
CA ALA A 99 18.64 -7.63 -11.09
C ALA A 99 18.72 -6.26 -11.78
N MET A 100 17.94 -5.29 -11.27
CA MET A 100 17.79 -3.94 -11.85
C MET A 100 19.14 -3.24 -11.98
N SER A 101 19.41 -2.61 -13.13
CA SER A 101 20.70 -1.94 -13.35
C SER A 101 20.84 -0.69 -12.44
N PRO A 102 22.07 -0.27 -12.08
CA PRO A 102 22.25 0.94 -11.27
C PRO A 102 21.68 2.21 -11.91
N GLN A 103 21.70 2.28 -13.24
CA GLN A 103 21.14 3.40 -13.99
C GLN A 103 19.62 3.45 -13.84
N ASP A 104 18.95 2.31 -14.06
CA ASP A 104 17.49 2.22 -13.98
C ASP A 104 17.01 2.44 -12.54
N ARG A 105 17.70 1.87 -11.55
CA ARG A 105 17.44 2.14 -10.12
C ARG A 105 17.49 3.64 -9.81
N GLY A 106 18.52 4.32 -10.32
CA GLY A 106 18.67 5.76 -10.12
C GLY A 106 17.51 6.55 -10.71
N GLN A 107 17.10 6.21 -11.94
CA GLN A 107 15.98 6.88 -12.59
C GLN A 107 14.65 6.61 -11.90
N ILE A 108 14.38 5.37 -11.50
CA ILE A 108 13.19 4.97 -10.74
C ILE A 108 13.12 5.75 -9.42
N LEU A 109 14.21 5.80 -8.65
CA LEU A 109 14.25 6.52 -7.38
C LEU A 109 14.07 8.03 -7.56
N MET A 110 14.64 8.64 -8.62
CA MET A 110 14.41 10.07 -8.89
C MET A 110 12.94 10.36 -9.21
N LEU A 111 12.32 9.57 -10.07
CA LEU A 111 10.91 9.76 -10.45
C LEU A 111 9.96 9.46 -9.28
N TRP A 112 10.29 8.49 -8.43
CA TRP A 112 9.57 8.26 -7.19
C TRP A 112 9.56 9.50 -6.29
N LEU A 113 10.74 10.08 -6.03
CA LEU A 113 10.85 11.30 -5.20
C LEU A 113 10.12 12.50 -5.81
N GLU A 114 10.11 12.62 -7.13
CA GLU A 114 9.35 13.65 -7.84
C GLU A 114 7.84 13.44 -7.67
N ALA A 115 7.36 12.20 -7.75
CA ALA A 115 5.95 11.87 -7.53
C ALA A 115 5.50 12.18 -6.10
N CYS A 116 6.30 11.86 -5.08
CA CYS A 116 6.03 12.24 -3.68
C CYS A 116 5.88 13.76 -3.53
N GLN A 117 6.79 14.54 -4.12
CA GLN A 117 6.72 16.01 -4.06
C GLN A 117 5.49 16.57 -4.79
N LEU A 118 5.11 15.98 -5.93
CA LEU A 118 3.93 16.38 -6.67
C LEU A 118 2.65 16.05 -5.89
N ALA A 119 2.61 14.91 -5.22
CA ALA A 119 1.50 14.51 -4.36
C ALA A 119 1.33 15.42 -3.14
N ASP A 120 2.42 15.96 -2.58
CA ASP A 120 2.36 16.95 -1.49
C ASP A 120 1.81 18.32 -1.93
N ALA A 121 1.91 18.63 -3.22
CA ALA A 121 1.53 19.93 -3.78
C ALA A 121 0.08 19.99 -4.31
N ALA A 122 -0.61 18.84 -4.38
CA ALA A 122 -1.96 18.69 -4.92
C ALA A 122 -3.04 18.92 -3.85
#